data_AF-A0A3M1R6G3-F1
#
_entry.id   AF-A0A3M1R6G3-F1
#
_cell.length_a   1.000
_cell.length_b   1.000
_cell.length_c   1.000
_cell.angle_alpha   90.00
_cell.angle_beta   90.00
_cell.angle_gamma   90.00
#
_symmetry.space_group_name_H-M   'P 1'
#
loop_
_entity.id
_entity.type
_entity.pdbx_description
1 polymer ?
#
loop_
_entity_poly.entity_id
_entity_poly.type
_entity_poly.pdbx_seq_one_letter_code
_entity_poly.pdbx_strand_id
1 'polypeptide(L)'
;MGRHKDLICDECGFPFQVGASEEVDKESGRPTGQVVIGGTCPNCRHTMAVGPNSDTPHPSYKGDRILVAKYPYHFGEPDRWDVIVFKYPGAAATNFIKRLVGLPNETVRIHHGDIWIRDDDGDDPEFRIARKPPKKILAMMQPVYDNDHHAEVLLAAGWPLRWSVDEASLGECTPLENDTAFQCDSQTGEVWLRYRHIVPDWSDWEQALQGRISPNSPKARLISDFAAYNTNDSVRLSGYQGDLLGAVRPAPPRGDQLGLNWVGDLVVECEAEVVSENGTLLFDLVEGGRHFVCSVDIAGGEAVFTIDGEEVGRAATSLDGPGTYRLRFANVDDQLVLWVDGKPYTVPYDTLPWRIPQLDDRDRPVRLGARKANVVFRHLKVFRDIYYIAHLRATQSPMYDFDFAKSPYRHLVPGPGAGDRFREMVLEVMANPDYWNTFAEGNTLEFTLKDDQYFVLGDNSPQSEDGRFWRDQHYVDRNLLIGKAIAVIWPHSLDHIPGTNIPIFLFPNFPRMRLVR
;
A
#
# COMPACT_ATOMS: atom_id res chain seq x y z
N MET A 1 -9.24 2.44 10.32
CA MET A 1 -10.43 3.03 10.99
C MET A 1 -10.92 2.21 12.19
N GLY A 2 -10.67 0.89 12.25
CA GLY A 2 -10.95 0.08 13.45
C GLY A 2 -10.03 0.42 14.62
N ARG A 3 -10.07 -0.38 15.70
CA ARG A 3 -9.20 -0.19 16.86
C ARG A 3 -7.73 -0.38 16.45
N HIS A 4 -6.88 0.60 16.75
CA HIS A 4 -5.49 0.65 16.28
C HIS A 4 -4.58 1.37 17.29
N LYS A 5 -3.26 1.20 17.13
CA LYS A 5 -2.22 2.05 17.72
C LYS A 5 -1.66 2.96 16.64
N ASP A 6 -1.43 4.23 16.98
CA ASP A 6 -0.67 5.17 16.15
C ASP A 6 0.79 5.13 16.57
N LEU A 7 1.68 4.94 15.60
CA LEU A 7 3.10 4.71 15.82
C LEU A 7 3.93 5.69 14.97
N ILE A 8 5.07 6.08 15.51
CA ILE A 8 6.17 6.71 14.78
C ILE A 8 7.33 5.75 14.92
N CYS A 9 7.88 5.27 13.80
CA CYS A 9 9.02 4.36 13.85
C CYS A 9 10.20 4.99 14.59
N ASP A 10 10.68 4.32 15.63
CA ASP A 10 11.85 4.70 16.43
C ASP A 10 13.16 4.70 15.63
N GLU A 11 13.24 3.90 14.56
CA GLU A 11 14.44 3.81 13.73
C GLU A 11 14.47 4.77 12.51
N CYS A 12 13.32 5.13 11.96
CA CYS A 12 13.27 5.95 10.73
C CYS A 12 12.28 7.12 10.76
N GLY A 13 11.56 7.31 11.86
CA GLY A 13 10.59 8.39 12.03
C GLY A 13 9.31 8.26 11.19
N PHE A 14 9.15 7.20 10.39
CA PHE A 14 7.97 7.06 9.53
C PHE A 14 6.69 6.84 10.37
N PRO A 15 5.62 7.63 10.16
CA PRO A 15 4.36 7.45 10.87
C PRO A 15 3.52 6.31 10.27
N PHE A 16 3.01 5.41 11.10
CA PHE A 16 2.17 4.30 10.64
C PHE A 16 1.16 3.83 11.69
N GLN A 17 0.31 2.88 11.31
CA GLN A 17 -0.71 2.31 12.18
C GLN A 17 -0.64 0.79 12.22
N VAL A 18 -0.98 0.24 13.38
CA VAL A 18 -1.07 -1.20 13.61
C VAL A 18 -2.41 -1.53 14.24
N GLY A 19 -3.05 -2.61 13.80
CA GLY A 19 -4.32 -3.08 14.31
C GLY A 19 -4.22 -3.47 15.79
N ALA A 20 -5.23 -3.10 16.58
CA ALA A 20 -5.34 -3.48 17.98
C ALA A 20 -6.72 -4.02 18.32
N SER A 21 -7.42 -4.55 17.30
CA SER A 21 -8.79 -5.02 17.44
C SER A 21 -8.90 -6.27 18.32
N GLU A 22 -7.83 -7.05 18.48
CA GLU A 22 -7.77 -8.24 19.33
C GLU A 22 -7.79 -7.93 20.84
N GLU A 23 -7.44 -6.69 21.24
CA GLU A 23 -7.41 -6.31 22.65
C GLU A 23 -8.81 -6.21 23.28
N VAL A 24 -9.86 -6.12 22.46
CA VAL A 24 -11.25 -6.02 22.90
C VAL A 24 -12.15 -6.98 22.13
N ASP A 25 -13.13 -7.54 22.83
CA ASP A 25 -14.15 -8.37 22.21
C ASP A 25 -15.05 -7.50 21.31
N LYS A 26 -15.28 -7.95 20.07
CA LYS A 26 -15.98 -7.16 19.04
C LYS A 26 -17.46 -6.90 19.41
N GLU A 27 -18.08 -7.78 20.18
CA GLU A 27 -19.51 -7.67 20.55
C GLU A 27 -19.72 -6.90 21.84
N SER A 28 -18.98 -7.26 22.90
CA SER A 28 -19.14 -6.68 24.24
C SER A 28 -18.28 -5.45 24.48
N GLY A 29 -17.25 -5.21 23.65
CA GLY A 29 -16.27 -4.13 23.83
C GLY A 29 -15.39 -4.28 25.07
N ARG A 30 -15.46 -5.43 25.76
CA ARG A 30 -14.69 -5.71 26.97
C ARG A 30 -13.27 -6.15 26.61
N PRO A 31 -12.25 -5.85 27.44
CA PRO A 31 -10.90 -6.35 27.22
C PRO A 31 -10.85 -7.88 27.13
N THR A 32 -10.14 -8.41 26.14
CA THR A 32 -9.97 -9.87 25.95
C THR A 32 -8.86 -10.46 26.84
N GLY A 33 -8.04 -9.58 27.44
CA GLY A 33 -6.77 -9.95 28.07
C GLY A 33 -5.61 -10.12 27.08
N GLN A 34 -5.84 -9.94 25.77
CA GLN A 34 -4.78 -9.78 24.79
C GLN A 34 -4.30 -8.33 24.75
N VAL A 35 -3.00 -8.17 24.50
CA VAL A 35 -2.35 -6.87 24.35
C VAL A 35 -1.44 -6.94 23.14
N VAL A 36 -1.52 -5.92 22.28
CA VAL A 36 -0.59 -5.78 21.15
C VAL A 36 0.73 -5.24 21.67
N ILE A 37 1.78 -6.02 21.47
CA ILE A 37 3.15 -5.75 21.93
C ILE A 37 4.12 -5.41 20.80
N GLY A 38 3.78 -5.74 19.55
CA GLY A 38 4.65 -5.54 18.40
C GLY A 38 3.94 -4.95 17.18
N GLY A 39 4.71 -4.31 16.30
CA GLY A 39 4.23 -3.79 15.02
C GLY A 39 5.35 -3.40 14.07
N THR A 40 5.21 -3.68 12.77
CA THR A 40 6.28 -3.52 11.77
C THR A 40 6.06 -2.30 10.89
N CYS A 41 7.07 -1.43 10.84
CA CYS A 41 7.08 -0.22 10.01
C CYS A 41 7.00 -0.57 8.51
N PRO A 42 6.13 0.06 7.71
CA PRO A 42 6.05 -0.22 6.27
C PRO A 42 7.26 0.29 5.48
N ASN A 43 7.93 1.32 5.99
CA ASN A 43 9.06 1.94 5.30
C ASN A 43 10.36 1.14 5.46
N CYS A 44 10.84 1.03 6.70
CA CYS A 44 12.13 0.42 7.02
C CYS A 44 12.02 -1.06 7.47
N ARG A 45 10.81 -1.60 7.67
CA ARG A 45 10.54 -2.96 8.17
C ARG A 45 11.05 -3.26 9.59
N HIS A 46 11.44 -2.24 10.36
CA HIS A 46 11.72 -2.41 11.79
C HIS A 46 10.45 -2.82 12.53
N THR A 47 10.56 -3.82 13.42
CA THR A 47 9.44 -4.26 14.26
C THR A 47 9.60 -3.69 15.67
N MET A 48 8.76 -2.73 15.98
CA MET A 48 8.80 -1.97 17.23
C MET A 48 8.16 -2.73 18.39
N ALA A 49 8.66 -2.52 19.59
CA ALA A 49 7.97 -2.90 20.83
C ALA A 49 6.99 -1.80 21.27
N VAL A 50 5.68 -2.10 21.23
CA VAL A 50 4.58 -1.12 21.44
C VAL A 50 3.65 -1.48 22.61
N GLY A 51 4.04 -2.52 23.36
CA GLY A 51 3.31 -3.01 24.52
C GLY A 51 3.45 -2.11 25.75
N PRO A 52 2.68 -2.36 26.82
CA PRO A 52 2.70 -1.55 28.05
C PRO A 52 4.04 -1.57 28.79
N ASN A 53 4.90 -2.57 28.52
CA ASN A 53 6.21 -2.72 29.14
C ASN A 53 7.37 -2.37 28.20
N SER A 54 7.11 -1.76 27.03
CA SER A 54 8.20 -1.20 26.23
C SER A 54 8.69 0.11 26.84
N ASP A 55 9.88 0.56 26.43
CA ASP A 55 10.41 1.87 26.84
C ASP A 55 9.51 3.03 26.37
N THR A 56 8.71 2.78 25.31
CA THR A 56 7.76 3.70 24.69
C THR A 56 6.39 3.01 24.52
N PRO A 57 5.58 2.87 25.59
CA PRO A 57 4.30 2.19 25.49
C PRO A 57 3.30 3.03 24.69
N HIS A 58 2.59 2.39 23.75
CA HIS A 58 1.60 3.06 22.91
C HIS A 58 0.17 2.65 23.29
N PRO A 59 -0.76 3.59 23.54
CA PRO A 59 -2.15 3.25 23.80
C PRO A 59 -2.85 2.78 22.51
N SER A 60 -3.91 1.99 22.67
CA SER A 60 -4.81 1.65 21.57
C SER A 60 -6.08 2.51 21.59
N TYR A 61 -6.45 2.98 20.41
CA TYR A 61 -7.56 3.90 20.20
C TYR A 61 -8.75 3.16 19.63
N LYS A 62 -9.96 3.51 20.06
CA LYS A 62 -11.23 2.86 19.63
C LYS A 62 -11.54 3.00 18.13
N GLY A 63 -10.80 3.83 17.39
CA GLY A 63 -11.03 4.17 15.99
C GLY A 63 -11.30 5.67 15.80
N ASP A 64 -11.29 6.11 14.54
CA ASP A 64 -11.53 7.50 14.17
C ASP A 64 -13.04 7.82 14.15
N ARG A 65 -13.44 9.03 14.56
CA ARG A 65 -14.84 9.48 14.41
C ARG A 65 -15.06 10.08 13.03
N ILE A 66 -16.06 9.54 12.35
CA ILE A 66 -16.37 9.87 10.96
C ILE A 66 -17.71 10.59 10.91
N LEU A 67 -17.72 11.70 10.19
CA LEU A 67 -18.94 12.43 9.83
C LEU A 67 -19.61 11.71 8.66
N VAL A 68 -20.89 11.40 8.83
CA VAL A 68 -21.70 10.65 7.86
C VAL A 68 -22.82 11.55 7.38
N ALA A 69 -22.86 11.81 6.08
CA ALA A 69 -24.00 12.43 5.43
C ALA A 69 -25.07 11.34 5.21
N LYS A 70 -26.17 11.40 5.95
CA LYS A 70 -27.23 10.37 5.90
C LYS A 70 -28.18 10.51 4.72
N TYR A 71 -28.49 11.76 4.34
CA TYR A 71 -29.48 12.06 3.31
C TYR A 71 -29.06 11.90 1.84
N PRO A 72 -27.78 11.85 1.42
CA PRO A 72 -27.42 11.68 0.01
C PRO A 72 -28.09 10.48 -0.65
N TYR A 73 -28.17 9.35 0.06
CA TYR A 73 -28.77 8.12 -0.46
C TYR A 73 -30.30 8.05 -0.30
N HIS A 74 -30.94 9.13 0.12
CA HIS A 74 -32.40 9.27 0.02
C HIS A 74 -32.83 9.95 -1.29
N PHE A 75 -31.90 10.63 -1.98
CA PHE A 75 -32.19 11.45 -3.15
C PHE A 75 -31.31 11.10 -4.37
N GLY A 76 -30.39 10.14 -4.23
CA GLY A 76 -29.54 9.64 -5.31
C GLY A 76 -28.92 8.30 -4.93
N GLU A 77 -28.30 7.65 -5.92
CA GLU A 77 -27.61 6.38 -5.73
C GLU A 77 -26.13 6.58 -5.38
N PRO A 78 -25.51 5.63 -4.66
CA PRO A 78 -24.09 5.74 -4.33
C PRO A 78 -23.20 5.48 -5.55
N ASP A 79 -22.10 6.22 -5.63
CA ASP A 79 -21.10 6.01 -6.69
C ASP A 79 -20.12 4.90 -6.29
N ARG A 80 -19.65 4.13 -7.28
CA ARG A 80 -18.53 3.20 -7.07
C ARG A 80 -17.34 3.96 -6.45
N TRP A 81 -16.63 3.28 -5.55
CA TRP A 81 -15.53 3.80 -4.73
C TRP A 81 -15.92 4.75 -3.61
N ASP A 82 -17.21 5.03 -3.39
CA ASP A 82 -17.64 5.76 -2.20
C ASP A 82 -17.33 4.99 -0.92
N VAL A 83 -16.99 5.71 0.15
CA VAL A 83 -16.93 5.12 1.49
C VAL A 83 -18.30 5.26 2.11
N ILE A 84 -18.98 4.14 2.30
CA ILE A 84 -20.36 4.09 2.75
C ILE A 84 -20.43 3.55 4.18
N VAL A 85 -21.43 4.04 4.92
CA VAL A 85 -21.80 3.53 6.23
C VAL A 85 -23.10 2.77 6.08
N PHE A 86 -23.15 1.54 6.60
CA PHE A 86 -24.29 0.65 6.48
C PHE A 86 -24.43 -0.24 7.71
N LYS A 87 -25.60 -0.83 7.92
CA LYS A 87 -25.83 -1.81 8.99
C LYS A 87 -25.30 -3.18 8.59
N TYR A 88 -24.68 -3.88 9.54
CA TYR A 88 -24.26 -5.27 9.34
C TYR A 88 -25.46 -6.16 8.95
N PRO A 89 -25.38 -6.91 7.85
CA PRO A 89 -26.53 -7.69 7.41
C PRO A 89 -26.91 -8.85 8.34
N GLY A 90 -25.96 -9.41 9.11
CA GLY A 90 -26.22 -10.53 10.02
C GLY A 90 -26.73 -10.14 11.42
N ALA A 91 -26.69 -8.85 11.80
CA ALA A 91 -27.20 -8.30 13.06
C ALA A 91 -27.24 -6.76 13.01
N ALA A 92 -28.44 -6.19 12.89
CA ALA A 92 -28.69 -4.78 12.53
C ALA A 92 -28.30 -3.70 13.57
N ALA A 93 -27.54 -4.05 14.63
CA ALA A 93 -27.10 -3.11 15.66
C ALA A 93 -25.72 -2.49 15.37
N THR A 94 -24.90 -3.13 14.53
CA THR A 94 -23.53 -2.70 14.26
C THR A 94 -23.44 -1.97 12.92
N ASN A 95 -22.83 -0.78 12.92
CA ASN A 95 -22.54 -0.05 11.69
C ASN A 95 -21.16 -0.42 11.17
N PHE A 96 -21.06 -0.66 9.87
CA PHE A 96 -19.80 -0.88 9.16
C PHE A 96 -19.50 0.31 8.25
N ILE A 97 -18.21 0.52 8.01
CA ILE A 97 -17.69 1.55 7.09
C ILE A 97 -16.78 0.84 6.12
N LYS A 98 -17.18 0.80 4.84
CA LYS A 98 -16.44 0.10 3.79
C LYS A 98 -16.51 0.90 2.49
N ARG A 99 -15.65 0.56 1.55
CA ARG A 99 -15.68 1.14 0.22
C ARG A 99 -16.66 0.35 -0.65
N LEU A 100 -17.55 1.05 -1.33
CA LEU A 100 -18.45 0.48 -2.31
C LEU A 100 -17.66 0.10 -3.56
N VAL A 101 -17.81 -1.15 -3.98
CA VAL A 101 -17.07 -1.71 -5.12
C VAL A 101 -17.98 -2.23 -6.20
N GLY A 102 -19.14 -2.81 -5.89
CA GLY A 102 -20.13 -3.29 -6.88
C GLY A 102 -21.47 -2.58 -6.75
N LEU A 103 -22.10 -2.30 -7.88
CA LEU A 103 -23.42 -1.65 -7.97
C LEU A 103 -24.51 -2.69 -8.33
N PRO A 104 -25.81 -2.36 -8.19
CA PRO A 104 -26.89 -3.26 -8.57
C PRO A 104 -26.78 -3.74 -10.01
N ASN A 105 -27.22 -4.97 -10.26
CA ASN A 105 -27.22 -5.64 -11.57
C ASN A 105 -25.83 -5.74 -12.23
N GLU A 106 -24.81 -5.90 -11.41
CA GLU A 106 -23.45 -6.18 -11.85
C GLU A 106 -22.96 -7.53 -11.32
N THR A 107 -22.07 -8.15 -12.08
CA THR A 107 -21.17 -9.16 -11.55
C THR A 107 -19.80 -8.55 -11.31
N VAL A 108 -19.37 -8.56 -10.03
CA VAL A 108 -18.03 -8.13 -9.61
C VAL A 108 -17.10 -9.33 -9.66
N ARG A 109 -15.97 -9.20 -10.35
CA ARG A 109 -14.89 -10.19 -10.35
C ARG A 109 -13.66 -9.61 -9.65
N ILE A 110 -13.07 -10.38 -8.74
CA ILE A 110 -11.74 -10.13 -8.19
C ILE A 110 -10.78 -11.09 -8.88
N HIS A 111 -9.73 -10.54 -9.48
CA HIS A 111 -8.75 -11.32 -10.23
C HIS A 111 -7.40 -10.60 -10.27
N HIS A 112 -6.32 -11.28 -9.87
CA HIS A 112 -4.94 -10.75 -9.87
C HIS A 112 -4.75 -9.44 -9.10
N GLY A 113 -5.54 -9.21 -8.05
CA GLY A 113 -5.49 -7.97 -7.27
C GLY A 113 -6.45 -6.89 -7.77
N ASP A 114 -7.01 -7.03 -8.98
CA ASP A 114 -7.89 -6.04 -9.59
C ASP A 114 -9.37 -6.36 -9.41
N ILE A 115 -10.18 -5.31 -9.59
CA ILE A 115 -11.62 -5.39 -9.63
C ILE A 115 -12.10 -5.25 -11.07
N TRP A 116 -12.91 -6.20 -11.51
CA TRP A 116 -13.53 -6.25 -12.82
C TRP A 116 -15.05 -6.24 -12.67
N ILE A 117 -15.75 -5.61 -13.60
CA ILE A 117 -17.20 -5.46 -13.58
C ILE A 117 -17.76 -5.91 -14.92
N ARG A 118 -18.81 -6.73 -14.86
CA ARG A 118 -19.71 -6.97 -15.98
C ARG A 118 -21.08 -6.42 -15.62
N ASP A 119 -21.68 -5.66 -16.53
CA ASP A 119 -23.06 -5.20 -16.42
C ASP A 119 -23.98 -6.34 -16.85
N ASP A 120 -24.81 -6.86 -15.95
CA ASP A 120 -25.68 -8.00 -16.24
C ASP A 120 -27.00 -7.56 -16.93
N ASP A 121 -27.31 -6.25 -16.94
CA ASP A 121 -28.42 -5.66 -17.69
C ASP A 121 -28.00 -5.14 -19.09
N GLY A 122 -26.68 -5.05 -19.32
CA GLY A 122 -26.10 -4.55 -20.57
C GLY A 122 -26.06 -5.57 -21.71
N ASP A 123 -25.91 -5.06 -22.94
CA ASP A 123 -25.71 -5.89 -24.14
C ASP A 123 -24.27 -6.45 -24.26
N ASP A 124 -23.32 -5.92 -23.45
CA ASP A 124 -21.91 -6.31 -23.45
C ASP A 124 -21.63 -7.38 -22.39
N PRO A 125 -21.34 -8.63 -22.78
CA PRO A 125 -21.11 -9.71 -21.82
C PRO A 125 -19.69 -9.69 -21.22
N GLU A 126 -18.82 -8.76 -21.63
CA GLU A 126 -17.42 -8.76 -21.22
C GLU A 126 -17.19 -8.06 -19.87
N PHE A 127 -16.17 -8.54 -19.16
CA PHE A 127 -15.71 -7.88 -17.95
C PHE A 127 -14.77 -6.74 -18.31
N ARG A 128 -14.97 -5.59 -17.69
CA ARG A 128 -14.11 -4.41 -17.79
C ARG A 128 -13.50 -4.09 -16.43
N ILE A 129 -12.25 -3.65 -16.43
CA ILE A 129 -11.59 -3.23 -15.20
C ILE A 129 -12.30 -2.00 -14.58
N ALA A 130 -12.46 -2.02 -13.27
CA ALA A 130 -13.08 -0.96 -12.51
C ALA A 130 -12.05 0.13 -12.22
N ARG A 131 -11.81 1.03 -13.18
CA ARG A 131 -10.82 2.10 -13.00
C ARG A 131 -11.15 3.01 -11.83
N LYS A 132 -10.19 3.23 -10.92
CA LYS A 132 -10.33 4.21 -9.83
C LYS A 132 -10.11 5.62 -10.39
N PRO A 133 -11.03 6.58 -10.17
CA PRO A 133 -10.77 7.98 -10.52
C PRO A 133 -9.48 8.50 -9.85
N PRO A 134 -8.75 9.46 -10.44
CA PRO A 134 -7.48 9.97 -9.90
C PRO A 134 -7.51 10.35 -8.41
N LYS A 135 -8.59 11.00 -7.97
CA LYS A 135 -8.78 11.37 -6.56
C LYS A 135 -8.90 10.17 -5.60
N LYS A 136 -9.38 9.02 -6.11
CA LYS A 136 -9.54 7.77 -5.36
C LYS A 136 -8.21 7.01 -5.29
N ILE A 137 -7.43 6.99 -6.38
CA ILE A 137 -6.05 6.46 -6.38
C ILE A 137 -5.25 7.08 -5.25
N LEU A 138 -5.17 8.42 -5.21
CA LEU A 138 -4.44 9.14 -4.14
C LEU A 138 -4.94 8.86 -2.72
N ALA A 139 -6.21 8.51 -2.57
CA ALA A 139 -6.81 8.21 -1.26
C ALA A 139 -6.61 6.75 -0.83
N MET A 140 -6.24 5.87 -1.76
CA MET A 140 -6.20 4.41 -1.56
C MET A 140 -4.78 3.85 -1.64
N MET A 141 -3.87 4.50 -2.37
CA MET A 141 -2.48 4.07 -2.51
C MET A 141 -1.82 3.83 -1.15
N GLN A 142 -1.04 2.76 -1.06
CA GLN A 142 -0.34 2.35 0.16
C GLN A 142 1.15 2.64 0.03
N PRO A 143 1.81 3.16 1.09
CA PRO A 143 3.22 3.49 1.03
C PRO A 143 4.08 2.22 0.88
N VAL A 144 5.01 2.26 -0.06
CA VAL A 144 6.07 1.24 -0.25
C VAL A 144 7.38 1.76 0.33
N TYR A 145 7.74 2.99 -0.01
CA TYR A 145 8.92 3.65 0.52
C TYR A 145 8.83 5.16 0.43
N ASP A 146 9.31 5.84 1.46
CA ASP A 146 9.51 7.27 1.56
C ASP A 146 11.00 7.53 1.87
N ASN A 147 11.70 8.17 0.93
CA ASN A 147 13.13 8.40 1.01
C ASN A 147 13.52 9.40 2.10
N ASP A 148 12.57 10.23 2.55
CA ASP A 148 12.78 11.17 3.66
C ASP A 148 12.85 10.45 5.02
N HIS A 149 12.57 9.14 5.03
CA HIS A 149 12.49 8.29 6.22
C HIS A 149 13.41 7.06 6.12
N HIS A 150 14.65 7.20 5.67
CA HIS A 150 15.62 6.11 5.80
C HIS A 150 16.03 5.87 7.26
N ALA A 151 16.49 4.66 7.59
CA ALA A 151 16.97 4.36 8.94
C ALA A 151 18.49 4.50 8.99
N GLU A 152 18.98 5.45 9.78
CA GLU A 152 20.42 5.72 9.92
C GLU A 152 21.20 4.50 10.43
N VAL A 153 20.58 3.70 11.32
CA VAL A 153 21.19 2.46 11.84
C VAL A 153 21.46 1.46 10.72
N LEU A 154 20.54 1.33 9.74
CA LEU A 154 20.76 0.46 8.59
C LEU A 154 21.90 0.97 7.71
N LEU A 155 21.90 2.28 7.40
CA LEU A 155 22.93 2.89 6.56
C LEU A 155 24.31 2.77 7.20
N ALA A 156 24.42 3.05 8.50
CA ALA A 156 25.65 2.92 9.26
C ALA A 156 26.19 1.48 9.30
N ALA A 157 25.30 0.48 9.27
CA ALA A 157 25.68 -0.93 9.16
C ALA A 157 26.07 -1.36 7.73
N GLY A 158 25.91 -0.48 6.73
CA GLY A 158 26.24 -0.70 5.32
C GLY A 158 25.06 -1.09 4.43
N TRP A 159 23.82 -0.86 4.87
CA TRP A 159 22.63 -1.23 4.09
C TRP A 159 22.49 -0.25 2.92
N PRO A 160 22.21 -0.72 1.70
CA PRO A 160 22.16 0.16 0.54
C PRO A 160 20.93 1.06 0.58
N LEU A 161 21.09 2.26 0.00
CA LEU A 161 19.97 3.12 -0.34
C LEU A 161 19.05 2.41 -1.35
N ARG A 162 17.75 2.68 -1.25
CA ARG A 162 16.77 2.12 -2.20
C ARG A 162 16.64 2.97 -3.46
N TRP A 163 16.91 4.28 -3.37
CA TRP A 163 17.13 5.13 -4.53
C TRP A 163 18.61 5.19 -4.84
N SER A 164 18.96 4.94 -6.10
CA SER A 164 20.34 5.01 -6.58
C SER A 164 20.36 5.40 -8.05
N VAL A 165 21.49 5.89 -8.52
CA VAL A 165 21.70 6.12 -9.95
C VAL A 165 21.65 4.78 -10.68
N ASP A 166 20.90 4.70 -11.79
CA ASP A 166 20.88 3.51 -12.63
C ASP A 166 22.29 3.24 -13.18
N GLU A 167 22.61 1.97 -13.38
CA GLU A 167 23.97 1.56 -13.77
C GLU A 167 24.39 2.18 -15.11
N ALA A 168 23.44 2.36 -16.02
CA ALA A 168 23.69 3.00 -17.31
C ALA A 168 23.91 4.52 -17.22
N SER A 169 23.64 5.13 -16.07
CA SER A 169 23.72 6.59 -15.83
C SER A 169 24.74 6.96 -14.74
N LEU A 170 25.63 6.03 -14.36
CA LEU A 170 26.63 6.28 -13.31
C LEU A 170 27.50 7.51 -13.63
N GLY A 171 27.57 8.42 -12.66
CA GLY A 171 28.31 9.69 -12.79
C GLY A 171 27.49 10.88 -13.28
N GLU A 172 26.26 10.65 -13.76
CA GLU A 172 25.39 11.69 -14.31
C GLU A 172 24.38 12.24 -13.28
N CYS A 173 24.26 11.58 -12.13
CA CYS A 173 23.48 12.07 -10.99
C CYS A 173 24.33 12.08 -9.71
N THR A 174 24.20 13.13 -8.92
CA THR A 174 24.90 13.34 -7.66
C THR A 174 23.89 13.37 -6.51
N PRO A 175 24.03 12.49 -5.49
CA PRO A 175 23.24 12.58 -4.27
C PRO A 175 23.47 13.89 -3.52
N LEU A 176 22.42 14.43 -2.93
CA LEU A 176 22.38 15.65 -2.14
C LEU A 176 21.63 15.40 -0.83
N GLU A 177 21.74 16.33 0.12
CA GLU A 177 20.91 16.34 1.34
C GLU A 177 20.95 15.00 2.11
N ASN A 178 22.16 14.48 2.35
CA ASN A 178 22.38 13.16 2.95
C ASN A 178 21.62 12.05 2.20
N ASP A 179 21.74 12.01 0.87
CA ASP A 179 21.13 11.00 0.00
C ASP A 179 19.58 10.99 -0.03
N THR A 180 18.94 12.06 0.49
CA THR A 180 17.49 12.24 0.39
C THR A 180 17.07 12.91 -0.92
N ALA A 181 18.00 13.59 -1.59
CA ALA A 181 17.81 14.29 -2.85
C ALA A 181 18.86 13.88 -3.89
N PHE A 182 18.59 14.12 -5.16
CA PHE A 182 19.51 13.77 -6.25
C PHE A 182 19.46 14.84 -7.34
N GLN A 183 20.61 15.41 -7.66
CA GLN A 183 20.77 16.27 -8.83
C GLN A 183 21.19 15.42 -10.02
N CYS A 184 20.42 15.47 -11.11
CA CYS A 184 20.71 14.77 -12.35
C CYS A 184 20.92 15.79 -13.47
N ASP A 185 22.11 15.78 -14.07
CA ASP A 185 22.49 16.72 -15.14
C ASP A 185 22.74 15.96 -16.44
N SER A 186 21.71 15.92 -17.29
CA SER A 186 21.78 15.25 -18.58
C SER A 186 22.25 16.20 -19.68
N GLN A 187 23.42 15.94 -20.27
CA GLN A 187 23.95 16.75 -21.37
C GLN A 187 23.59 16.21 -22.76
N THR A 188 23.61 14.90 -22.99
CA THR A 188 23.39 14.29 -24.33
C THR A 188 22.46 13.07 -24.37
N GLY A 189 22.34 12.31 -23.27
CA GLY A 189 21.56 11.06 -23.17
C GLY A 189 20.44 11.09 -22.14
N GLU A 190 19.85 9.94 -21.81
CA GLU A 190 18.93 9.84 -20.68
C GLU A 190 19.69 9.51 -19.41
N VAL A 191 19.35 10.19 -18.32
CA VAL A 191 19.89 9.91 -16.99
C VAL A 191 18.75 9.41 -16.12
N TRP A 192 18.98 8.31 -15.41
CA TRP A 192 17.96 7.64 -14.63
C TRP A 192 18.41 7.44 -13.20
N LEU A 193 17.56 7.88 -12.26
CA LEU A 193 17.49 7.35 -10.91
C LEU A 193 16.56 6.14 -10.94
N ARG A 194 16.93 5.11 -10.19
CA ARG A 194 16.11 3.92 -10.00
C ARG A 194 15.81 3.69 -8.54
N TYR A 195 14.60 3.23 -8.30
CA TYR A 195 14.22 2.60 -7.05
C TYR A 195 14.45 1.10 -7.14
N ARG A 196 15.00 0.52 -6.08
CA ARG A 196 15.12 -0.92 -5.90
C ARG A 196 14.55 -1.32 -4.54
N HIS A 197 13.63 -2.27 -4.53
CA HIS A 197 12.92 -2.68 -3.32
C HIS A 197 13.78 -3.63 -2.46
N ILE A 198 14.78 -3.06 -1.79
CA ILE A 198 15.70 -3.75 -0.89
C ILE A 198 15.21 -3.55 0.55
N VAL A 199 14.31 -4.41 0.99
CA VAL A 199 13.73 -4.39 2.33
C VAL A 199 14.50 -5.30 3.30
N PRO A 200 14.93 -4.82 4.48
CA PRO A 200 15.52 -5.70 5.48
C PRO A 200 14.45 -6.59 6.10
N ASP A 201 14.81 -7.83 6.41
CA ASP A 201 13.99 -8.70 7.25
C ASP A 201 14.36 -8.57 8.74
N TRP A 202 13.74 -9.41 9.58
CA TRP A 202 14.01 -9.42 11.02
C TRP A 202 15.48 -9.69 11.36
N SER A 203 16.10 -10.66 10.68
CA SER A 203 17.50 -11.05 10.93
C SER A 203 18.48 -9.97 10.45
N ASP A 204 18.14 -9.29 9.35
CA ASP A 204 18.90 -8.12 8.89
C ASP A 204 18.91 -7.01 9.96
N TRP A 205 17.75 -6.73 10.58
CA TRP A 205 17.63 -5.76 11.67
C TRP A 205 18.42 -6.16 12.93
N GLU A 206 18.33 -7.42 13.36
CA GLU A 206 19.10 -7.90 14.52
C GLU A 206 20.61 -7.73 14.32
N GLN A 207 21.09 -7.88 13.08
CA GLN A 207 22.49 -7.68 12.72
C GLN A 207 22.84 -6.20 12.60
N ALA A 208 21.99 -5.39 11.96
CA ALA A 208 22.24 -3.96 11.77
C ALA A 208 22.32 -3.21 13.10
N LEU A 209 21.49 -3.58 14.08
CA LEU A 209 21.55 -3.06 15.46
C LEU A 209 22.88 -3.39 16.18
N GLN A 210 23.64 -4.37 15.66
CA GLN A 210 24.98 -4.72 16.12
C GLN A 210 26.08 -4.11 15.23
N GLY A 211 25.73 -3.21 14.31
CA GLY A 211 26.65 -2.53 13.39
C GLY A 211 27.20 -3.45 12.28
N ARG A 212 26.46 -4.49 11.89
CA ARG A 212 26.89 -5.44 10.85
C ARG A 212 25.75 -5.83 9.92
N ILE A 213 26.09 -6.31 8.72
CA ILE A 213 25.14 -6.89 7.77
C ILE A 213 25.62 -8.28 7.37
N SER A 214 24.68 -9.20 7.19
CA SER A 214 24.96 -10.54 6.68
C SER A 214 25.54 -10.47 5.27
N PRO A 215 26.62 -11.20 4.92
CA PRO A 215 27.13 -11.23 3.55
C PRO A 215 26.12 -11.74 2.50
N ASN A 216 25.10 -12.49 2.92
CA ASN A 216 24.02 -13.00 2.05
C ASN A 216 22.85 -12.00 1.91
N SER A 217 22.94 -10.85 2.57
CA SER A 217 22.06 -9.68 2.45
C SER A 217 22.93 -8.49 2.01
N PRO A 218 22.38 -7.41 1.42
CA PRO A 218 21.00 -7.12 1.03
C PRO A 218 20.51 -7.92 -0.20
N LYS A 219 19.19 -8.15 -0.29
CA LYS A 219 18.53 -8.72 -1.49
C LYS A 219 17.37 -7.86 -1.96
N ALA A 220 17.32 -7.58 -3.26
CA ALA A 220 16.16 -6.97 -3.89
C ALA A 220 15.00 -7.98 -3.94
N ARG A 221 13.77 -7.48 -3.80
CA ARG A 221 12.55 -8.29 -3.81
C ARG A 221 11.47 -7.57 -4.61
N LEU A 222 10.48 -8.31 -5.11
CA LEU A 222 9.28 -7.72 -5.67
C LEU A 222 8.54 -6.88 -4.62
N ILE A 223 7.85 -5.83 -5.07
CA ILE A 223 6.94 -5.05 -4.21
C ILE A 223 5.71 -5.90 -3.93
N SER A 224 5.39 -6.10 -2.65
CA SER A 224 4.27 -6.93 -2.21
C SER A 224 3.10 -6.14 -1.64
N ASP A 225 1.99 -6.83 -1.38
CA ASP A 225 0.79 -6.32 -0.72
C ASP A 225 0.95 -6.08 0.80
N PHE A 226 2.19 -6.00 1.32
CA PHE A 226 2.47 -5.76 2.72
C PHE A 226 1.64 -4.61 3.31
N ALA A 227 1.06 -4.85 4.49
CA ALA A 227 0.24 -3.88 5.20
C ALA A 227 0.61 -3.85 6.68
N ALA A 228 1.23 -2.76 7.12
CA ALA A 228 1.66 -2.57 8.52
C ALA A 228 0.50 -2.76 9.52
N TYR A 229 -0.72 -2.41 9.13
CA TYR A 229 -1.92 -2.59 9.97
C TYR A 229 -2.13 -4.03 10.45
N ASN A 230 -1.64 -5.02 9.70
CA ASN A 230 -1.81 -6.45 9.97
C ASN A 230 -0.60 -7.11 10.67
N THR A 231 0.40 -6.31 11.03
CA THR A 231 1.65 -6.78 11.63
C THR A 231 1.63 -6.79 13.15
N ASN A 232 0.44 -6.65 13.74
CA ASN A 232 0.31 -6.69 15.20
C ASN A 232 0.77 -8.06 15.73
N ASP A 233 1.66 -8.01 16.71
CA ASP A 233 1.99 -9.16 17.54
C ASP A 233 1.28 -9.02 18.89
N SER A 234 0.47 -10.02 19.24
CA SER A 234 -0.45 -9.97 20.38
C SER A 234 -0.15 -11.10 21.37
N VAL A 235 -0.06 -10.77 22.65
CA VAL A 235 0.11 -11.76 23.73
C VAL A 235 -1.04 -11.68 24.72
N ARG A 236 -1.43 -12.83 25.28
CA ARG A 236 -2.43 -12.87 26.36
C ARG A 236 -1.74 -12.73 27.71
N LEU A 237 -2.09 -11.68 28.46
CA LEU A 237 -1.64 -11.49 29.83
C LEU A 237 -2.48 -12.38 30.76
N SER A 238 -1.87 -13.44 31.33
CA SER A 238 -2.53 -14.26 32.35
C SER A 238 -2.28 -13.69 33.76
N GLY A 239 -3.32 -13.62 34.60
CA GLY A 239 -3.31 -12.91 35.88
C GLY A 239 -2.34 -13.41 36.97
N TYR A 240 -1.56 -14.47 36.70
CA TYR A 240 -0.54 -14.99 37.62
C TYR A 240 0.88 -14.43 37.35
N GLN A 241 1.06 -13.64 36.28
CA GLN A 241 2.35 -13.09 35.86
C GLN A 241 2.44 -11.56 36.05
N GLY A 242 1.66 -10.97 36.96
CA GLY A 242 1.76 -9.54 37.28
C GLY A 242 3.17 -9.09 37.69
N ASP A 243 3.96 -10.00 38.28
CA ASP A 243 5.36 -9.76 38.68
C ASP A 243 6.40 -10.39 37.74
N LEU A 244 5.98 -11.09 36.67
CA LEU A 244 6.85 -11.68 35.63
C LEU A 244 6.78 -10.90 34.31
N LEU A 245 6.36 -9.63 34.37
CA LEU A 245 6.40 -8.64 33.28
C LEU A 245 7.85 -8.22 32.94
N GLY A 246 8.80 -9.16 32.93
CA GLY A 246 10.07 -8.96 32.23
C GLY A 246 9.78 -8.69 30.75
N ALA A 247 10.51 -7.76 30.15
CA ALA A 247 10.32 -7.23 28.80
C ALA A 247 9.82 -8.30 27.79
N VAL A 248 8.50 -8.37 27.59
CA VAL A 248 7.92 -9.22 26.56
C VAL A 248 8.27 -8.56 25.24
N ARG A 249 9.22 -9.15 24.53
CA ARG A 249 9.69 -8.64 23.24
C ARG A 249 8.77 -9.11 22.13
N PRO A 250 8.52 -8.28 21.10
CA PRO A 250 7.86 -8.72 19.89
C PRO A 250 8.55 -9.95 19.30
N ALA A 251 7.74 -10.86 18.73
CA ALA A 251 8.22 -11.91 17.85
C ALA A 251 8.43 -11.36 16.42
N PRO A 252 9.25 -12.04 15.59
CA PRO A 252 9.32 -11.74 14.17
C PRO A 252 7.94 -11.84 13.49
N PRO A 253 7.64 -10.96 12.51
CA PRO A 253 6.40 -11.04 11.74
C PRO A 253 6.27 -12.40 11.05
N ARG A 254 5.09 -13.01 11.14
CA ARG A 254 4.78 -14.28 10.48
C ARG A 254 4.82 -14.14 8.94
N GLY A 255 4.95 -15.25 8.22
CA GLY A 255 5.00 -15.22 6.75
C GLY A 255 3.77 -14.56 6.11
N ASP A 256 2.57 -14.77 6.66
CA ASP A 256 1.32 -14.14 6.21
C ASP A 256 1.27 -12.63 6.44
N GLN A 257 2.19 -12.09 7.25
CA GLN A 257 2.30 -10.66 7.55
C GLN A 257 3.34 -9.95 6.68
N LEU A 258 4.13 -10.68 5.87
CA LEU A 258 5.21 -10.11 5.04
C LEU A 258 4.71 -9.58 3.67
N GLY A 259 3.45 -9.84 3.33
CA GLY A 259 2.89 -9.63 2.00
C GLY A 259 3.19 -10.83 1.10
N LEU A 260 2.14 -11.50 0.62
CA LEU A 260 2.22 -12.75 -0.13
C LEU A 260 2.03 -12.57 -1.63
N ASN A 261 1.48 -11.42 -2.05
CA ASN A 261 1.09 -11.17 -3.42
C ASN A 261 1.97 -10.06 -4.00
N TRP A 262 2.46 -10.24 -5.23
CA TRP A 262 3.16 -9.20 -5.98
C TRP A 262 2.16 -8.13 -6.45
N VAL A 263 2.57 -6.86 -6.37
CA VAL A 263 1.77 -5.71 -6.82
C VAL A 263 2.55 -4.95 -7.88
N GLY A 264 2.06 -4.97 -9.12
CA GLY A 264 2.62 -4.25 -10.26
C GLY A 264 2.03 -2.84 -10.45
N ASP A 265 0.87 -2.57 -9.86
CA ASP A 265 0.23 -1.25 -9.84
C ASP A 265 0.97 -0.31 -8.90
N LEU A 266 1.79 0.55 -9.49
CA LEU A 266 2.72 1.42 -8.79
C LEU A 266 2.44 2.90 -9.03
N VAL A 267 2.86 3.71 -8.06
CA VAL A 267 2.85 5.17 -8.15
C VAL A 267 4.18 5.69 -7.64
N VAL A 268 4.75 6.65 -8.36
CA VAL A 268 5.91 7.42 -7.91
C VAL A 268 5.51 8.86 -7.63
N GLU A 269 6.03 9.44 -6.55
CA GLU A 269 5.90 10.85 -6.20
C GLU A 269 7.29 11.46 -6.02
N CYS A 270 7.47 12.69 -6.50
CA CYS A 270 8.64 13.50 -6.21
C CYS A 270 8.31 14.99 -6.26
N GLU A 271 9.18 15.79 -5.68
CA GLU A 271 9.34 17.19 -6.05
C GLU A 271 10.52 17.30 -7.02
N ALA A 272 10.30 17.95 -8.16
CA ALA A 272 11.33 18.16 -9.18
C ALA A 272 11.61 19.67 -9.31
N GLU A 273 12.82 20.08 -8.95
CA GLU A 273 13.36 21.41 -9.23
C GLU A 273 14.04 21.38 -10.60
N VAL A 274 13.34 21.87 -11.61
CA VAL A 274 13.80 21.97 -13.00
C VAL A 274 14.62 23.24 -13.16
N VAL A 275 15.89 23.09 -13.53
CA VAL A 275 16.83 24.22 -13.74
C VAL A 275 16.89 24.62 -15.21
N SER A 276 16.78 23.65 -16.13
CA SER A 276 16.90 23.88 -17.57
C SER A 276 15.62 24.45 -18.19
N GLU A 277 15.77 25.32 -19.19
CA GLU A 277 14.64 25.86 -19.97
C GLU A 277 14.05 24.84 -20.95
N ASN A 278 14.85 23.85 -21.35
CA ASN A 278 14.50 22.84 -22.34
C ASN A 278 14.87 21.45 -21.83
N GLY A 279 14.41 20.43 -22.55
CA GLY A 279 14.68 19.02 -22.26
C GLY A 279 13.41 18.28 -21.86
N THR A 280 13.58 17.11 -21.27
CA THR A 280 12.46 16.21 -20.97
C THR A 280 12.61 15.63 -19.57
N LEU A 281 11.53 15.65 -18.78
CA LEU A 281 11.40 14.83 -17.56
C LEU A 281 10.89 13.44 -17.93
N LEU A 282 11.39 12.42 -17.26
CA LEU A 282 11.09 11.02 -17.57
C LEU A 282 10.63 10.27 -16.32
N PHE A 283 9.59 9.45 -16.48
CA PHE A 283 9.06 8.53 -15.49
C PHE A 283 8.90 7.17 -16.13
N ASP A 284 9.24 6.10 -15.41
CA ASP A 284 9.04 4.73 -15.87
C ASP A 284 8.59 3.85 -14.70
N LEU A 285 7.51 3.11 -14.91
CA LEU A 285 6.96 2.12 -14.00
C LEU A 285 6.94 0.77 -14.71
N VAL A 286 7.38 -0.27 -14.02
CA VAL A 286 7.45 -1.62 -14.58
C VAL A 286 6.38 -2.51 -13.99
N GLU A 287 5.66 -3.22 -14.87
CA GLU A 287 4.75 -4.29 -14.49
C GLU A 287 4.85 -5.46 -15.46
N GLY A 288 5.26 -6.62 -14.95
CA GLY A 288 5.40 -7.85 -15.73
C GLY A 288 6.40 -7.69 -16.88
N GLY A 289 7.46 -6.91 -16.63
CA GLY A 289 8.46 -6.50 -17.62
C GLY A 289 7.97 -5.54 -18.70
N ARG A 290 6.75 -5.02 -18.63
CA ARG A 290 6.31 -3.90 -19.48
C ARG A 290 6.77 -2.58 -18.90
N HIS A 291 7.17 -1.66 -19.75
CA HIS A 291 7.55 -0.31 -19.36
C HIS A 291 6.43 0.67 -19.66
N PHE A 292 5.87 1.26 -18.61
CA PHE A 292 4.88 2.33 -18.69
C PHE A 292 5.59 3.65 -18.45
N VAL A 293 5.79 4.41 -19.52
CA VAL A 293 6.64 5.59 -19.51
C VAL A 293 5.80 6.85 -19.70
N CYS A 294 6.12 7.88 -18.93
CA CYS A 294 5.66 9.24 -19.19
C CYS A 294 6.87 10.14 -19.41
N SER A 295 6.87 10.87 -20.52
CA SER A 295 7.85 11.89 -20.83
C SER A 295 7.18 13.25 -20.89
N VAL A 296 7.73 14.27 -20.25
CA VAL A 296 7.16 15.63 -20.23
C VAL A 296 8.18 16.61 -20.80
N ASP A 297 7.86 17.25 -21.92
CA ASP A 297 8.67 18.34 -22.48
C ASP A 297 8.65 19.54 -21.54
N ILE A 298 9.84 20.04 -21.18
CA ILE A 298 9.98 21.08 -20.16
C ILE A 298 9.46 22.43 -20.66
N ALA A 299 9.74 22.79 -21.90
CA ALA A 299 9.41 24.12 -22.43
C ALA A 299 7.93 24.24 -22.83
N GLY A 300 7.38 23.18 -23.43
CA GLY A 300 6.03 23.13 -23.98
C GLY A 300 5.00 22.45 -23.08
N GLY A 301 5.45 21.71 -22.05
CA GLY A 301 4.56 21.02 -21.11
C GLY A 301 3.81 19.83 -21.70
N GLU A 302 4.14 19.38 -22.91
CA GLU A 302 3.50 18.21 -23.52
C GLU A 302 3.98 16.94 -22.83
N ALA A 303 3.06 16.22 -22.20
CA ALA A 303 3.28 14.88 -21.69
C ALA A 303 2.91 13.84 -22.76
N VAL A 304 3.80 12.90 -23.02
CA VAL A 304 3.58 11.73 -23.89
C VAL A 304 3.69 10.47 -23.06
N PHE A 305 2.71 9.59 -23.21
CA PHE A 305 2.58 8.33 -22.49
C PHE A 305 2.82 7.16 -23.43
N THR A 306 3.69 6.23 -23.05
CA THR A 306 4.00 5.05 -23.86
C THR A 306 3.96 3.76 -23.04
N ILE A 307 3.68 2.66 -23.72
CA ILE A 307 3.79 1.29 -23.19
C ILE A 307 4.73 0.52 -24.10
N ASP A 308 5.82 -0.02 -23.56
CA ASP A 308 6.88 -0.69 -24.34
C ASP A 308 7.40 0.17 -25.53
N GLY A 309 7.36 1.50 -25.37
CA GLY A 309 7.79 2.47 -26.38
C GLY A 309 6.73 2.88 -27.41
N GLU A 310 5.55 2.25 -27.41
CA GLU A 310 4.41 2.65 -28.27
C GLU A 310 3.57 3.75 -27.60
N GLU A 311 3.27 4.83 -28.32
CA GLU A 311 2.45 5.93 -27.79
C GLU A 311 1.00 5.49 -27.59
N VAL A 312 0.51 5.63 -26.36
CA VAL A 312 -0.89 5.35 -25.99
C VAL A 312 -1.70 6.62 -25.71
N GLY A 313 -1.02 7.77 -25.53
CA GLY A 313 -1.70 9.06 -25.43
C GLY A 313 -0.77 10.23 -25.12
N ARG A 314 -1.36 11.43 -25.11
CA ARG A 314 -0.67 12.69 -24.81
C ARG A 314 -1.58 13.66 -24.06
N ALA A 315 -0.98 14.59 -23.32
CA ALA A 315 -1.69 15.66 -22.62
C ALA A 315 -0.87 16.95 -22.55
N ALA A 316 -1.52 18.10 -22.70
CA ALA A 316 -0.92 19.40 -22.41
C ALA A 316 -0.99 19.65 -20.89
N THR A 317 0.16 19.71 -20.24
CA THR A 317 0.25 19.88 -18.79
C THR A 317 0.35 21.35 -18.37
N SER A 318 0.55 21.58 -17.07
CA SER A 318 0.79 22.91 -16.50
C SER A 318 2.28 23.17 -16.23
N LEU A 319 3.17 22.26 -16.63
CA LEU A 319 4.62 22.46 -16.56
C LEU A 319 5.06 23.34 -17.73
N ASP A 320 5.81 24.42 -17.46
CA ASP A 320 6.11 25.45 -18.46
C ASP A 320 7.51 26.09 -18.31
N GLY A 321 8.51 25.27 -17.99
CA GLY A 321 9.92 25.68 -17.92
C GLY A 321 10.56 25.47 -16.55
N PRO A 322 11.62 26.23 -16.21
CA PRO A 322 12.30 26.11 -14.92
C PRO A 322 11.38 26.44 -13.75
N GLY A 323 11.51 25.68 -12.67
CA GLY A 323 10.66 25.82 -11.49
C GLY A 323 10.61 24.57 -10.63
N THR A 324 9.87 24.63 -9.53
CA THR A 324 9.67 23.50 -8.63
C THR A 324 8.26 22.95 -8.81
N TYR A 325 8.16 21.67 -9.15
CA TYR A 325 6.89 21.01 -9.43
C TYR A 325 6.71 19.80 -8.52
N ARG A 326 5.49 19.59 -8.03
CA ARG A 326 5.09 18.35 -7.36
C ARG A 326 4.53 17.40 -8.38
N LEU A 327 5.27 16.34 -8.65
CA LEU A 327 4.98 15.39 -9.71
C LEU A 327 4.57 14.04 -9.11
N ARG A 328 3.55 13.42 -9.73
CA ARG A 328 3.26 12.00 -9.50
C ARG A 328 2.97 11.33 -10.82
N PHE A 329 3.42 10.10 -10.96
CA PHE A 329 3.07 9.26 -12.09
C PHE A 329 2.60 7.90 -11.58
N ALA A 330 1.51 7.39 -12.15
CA ALA A 330 0.88 6.13 -11.75
C ALA A 330 0.57 5.27 -12.96
N ASN A 331 0.77 3.96 -12.79
CA ASN A 331 0.15 2.91 -13.58
C ASN A 331 -0.73 2.10 -12.63
N VAL A 332 -2.06 2.32 -12.67
CA VAL A 332 -3.01 1.72 -11.72
C VAL A 332 -4.36 1.47 -12.39
N ASP A 333 -4.89 0.25 -12.33
CA ASP A 333 -6.17 -0.16 -12.95
C ASP A 333 -6.28 0.15 -14.47
N ASP A 334 -5.33 -0.27 -15.29
CA ASP A 334 -5.31 -0.02 -16.74
C ASP A 334 -5.44 1.47 -17.14
N GLN A 335 -4.79 2.36 -16.40
CA GLN A 335 -4.71 3.78 -16.72
C GLN A 335 -3.39 4.39 -16.24
N LEU A 336 -2.85 5.24 -17.10
CA LEU A 336 -1.72 6.09 -16.77
C LEU A 336 -2.21 7.44 -16.30
N VAL A 337 -1.67 7.91 -15.16
CA VAL A 337 -2.04 9.22 -14.61
C VAL A 337 -0.80 9.99 -14.19
N LEU A 338 -0.62 11.16 -14.79
CA LEU A 338 0.36 12.17 -14.35
C LEU A 338 -0.35 13.23 -13.53
N TRP A 339 0.17 13.59 -12.36
CA TRP A 339 -0.22 14.79 -11.64
C TRP A 339 0.91 15.81 -11.70
N VAL A 340 0.57 17.04 -12.10
CA VAL A 340 1.44 18.22 -11.96
C VAL A 340 0.76 19.18 -10.98
N ASP A 341 1.39 19.43 -9.84
CA ASP A 341 0.85 20.25 -8.75
C ASP A 341 -0.57 19.88 -8.32
N GLY A 342 -0.84 18.58 -8.34
CA GLY A 342 -2.12 17.99 -7.94
C GLY A 342 -3.21 17.99 -9.02
N LYS A 343 -2.96 18.55 -10.21
CA LYS A 343 -3.87 18.44 -11.36
C LYS A 343 -3.60 17.14 -12.14
N PRO A 344 -4.57 16.22 -12.27
CA PRO A 344 -4.38 14.95 -12.99
C PRO A 344 -4.52 15.11 -14.51
N TYR A 345 -3.74 14.31 -15.24
CA TYR A 345 -3.81 14.07 -16.68
C TYR A 345 -3.85 12.55 -16.88
N THR A 346 -4.99 12.03 -17.32
CA THR A 346 -5.28 10.59 -17.34
C THR A 346 -5.37 10.07 -18.77
N VAL A 347 -4.67 8.96 -19.05
CA VAL A 347 -4.72 8.21 -20.31
C VAL A 347 -5.07 6.75 -19.98
N PRO A 348 -6.33 6.32 -20.16
CA PRO A 348 -6.67 4.90 -20.08
C PRO A 348 -6.09 4.14 -21.26
N TYR A 349 -5.81 2.86 -21.06
CA TYR A 349 -5.38 1.95 -22.14
C TYR A 349 -6.17 0.64 -22.07
N ASP A 350 -6.20 -0.12 -23.16
CA ASP A 350 -6.90 -1.40 -23.23
C ASP A 350 -6.21 -2.45 -22.36
N THR A 351 -6.99 -3.28 -21.67
CA THR A 351 -6.47 -4.36 -20.83
C THR A 351 -5.45 -5.21 -21.59
N LEU A 352 -4.26 -5.31 -20.99
CA LEU A 352 -3.16 -6.08 -21.56
C LEU A 352 -3.17 -7.51 -21.00
N PRO A 353 -2.65 -8.50 -21.76
CA PRO A 353 -2.52 -9.86 -21.24
C PRO A 353 -1.67 -9.90 -19.96
N TRP A 354 -2.11 -10.66 -18.96
CA TRP A 354 -1.35 -10.89 -17.72
C TRP A 354 0.07 -11.38 -18.02
N ARG A 355 1.05 -10.82 -17.31
CA ARG A 355 2.45 -11.27 -17.33
C ARG A 355 2.90 -11.49 -15.90
N ILE A 356 3.64 -12.56 -15.66
CA ILE A 356 4.33 -12.77 -14.38
C ILE A 356 5.45 -11.72 -14.22
N PRO A 357 5.86 -11.42 -12.97
CA PRO A 357 6.95 -10.46 -12.76
C PRO A 357 8.23 -10.89 -13.47
N GLN A 358 9.02 -9.90 -13.87
CA GLN A 358 10.32 -10.01 -14.54
C GLN A 358 11.41 -9.30 -13.74
N LEU A 359 12.66 -9.42 -14.18
CA LEU A 359 13.81 -8.90 -13.41
C LEU A 359 13.70 -7.40 -13.14
N ASP A 360 13.17 -6.64 -14.09
CA ASP A 360 13.00 -5.19 -13.93
C ASP A 360 11.94 -4.85 -12.87
N ASP A 361 10.91 -5.67 -12.66
CA ASP A 361 9.96 -5.52 -11.54
C ASP A 361 10.62 -5.65 -10.16
N ARG A 362 11.79 -6.30 -10.06
CA ARG A 362 12.59 -6.42 -8.83
C ARG A 362 13.70 -5.40 -8.77
N ASP A 363 14.42 -5.22 -9.87
CA ASP A 363 15.71 -4.54 -9.90
C ASP A 363 15.61 -3.04 -10.21
N ARG A 364 14.52 -2.62 -10.88
CA ARG A 364 14.22 -1.23 -11.25
C ARG A 364 12.70 -0.95 -11.49
N PRO A 365 11.79 -1.35 -10.59
CA PRO A 365 10.35 -1.23 -10.82
C PRO A 365 9.86 0.22 -10.99
N VAL A 366 10.65 1.19 -10.54
CA VAL A 366 10.36 2.62 -10.68
C VAL A 366 11.65 3.33 -11.07
N ARG A 367 11.58 4.18 -12.09
CA ARG A 367 12.66 5.11 -12.46
C ARG A 367 12.14 6.52 -12.67
N LEU A 368 12.99 7.48 -12.32
CA LEU A 368 12.80 8.91 -12.55
C LEU A 368 14.03 9.43 -13.26
N GLY A 369 13.87 10.31 -14.23
CA GLY A 369 14.98 10.72 -15.06
C GLY A 369 14.79 12.03 -15.78
N ALA A 370 15.84 12.39 -16.50
CA ALA A 370 15.86 13.57 -17.33
C ALA A 370 16.63 13.30 -18.63
N ARG A 371 16.30 14.06 -19.67
CA ARG A 371 17.03 14.07 -20.94
C ARG A 371 17.27 15.49 -21.38
N LYS A 372 18.54 15.84 -21.63
CA LYS A 372 18.99 17.19 -22.01
C LYS A 372 18.51 18.26 -21.01
N ALA A 373 18.50 17.92 -19.72
CA ALA A 373 18.01 18.76 -18.65
C ALA A 373 18.76 18.50 -17.34
N ASN A 374 18.88 19.56 -16.53
CA ASN A 374 19.38 19.54 -15.16
C ASN A 374 18.19 19.69 -14.21
N VAL A 375 18.03 18.69 -13.35
CA VAL A 375 16.88 18.56 -12.45
C VAL A 375 17.35 18.06 -11.09
N VAL A 376 16.84 18.65 -10.02
CA VAL A 376 17.01 18.12 -8.67
C VAL A 376 15.71 17.46 -8.21
N PHE A 377 15.77 16.16 -7.93
CA PHE A 377 14.66 15.39 -7.39
C PHE A 377 14.75 15.31 -5.86
N ARG A 378 13.63 15.60 -5.18
CA ARG A 378 13.47 15.55 -3.72
C ARG A 378 12.18 14.81 -3.36
N HIS A 379 12.02 14.50 -2.06
CA HIS A 379 10.79 13.91 -1.52
C HIS A 379 10.34 12.68 -2.31
N LEU A 380 11.29 11.80 -2.61
CA LEU A 380 11.12 10.63 -3.47
C LEU A 380 10.30 9.55 -2.76
N LYS A 381 9.14 9.21 -3.29
CA LYS A 381 8.26 8.20 -2.70
C LYS A 381 7.74 7.22 -3.73
N VAL A 382 7.54 5.99 -3.27
CA VAL A 382 6.91 4.91 -4.02
C VAL A 382 5.69 4.44 -3.24
N PHE A 383 4.58 4.30 -3.96
CA PHE A 383 3.35 3.70 -3.47
C PHE A 383 2.94 2.56 -4.38
N ARG A 384 2.03 1.74 -3.88
CA ARG A 384 1.34 0.70 -4.64
C ARG A 384 -0.16 0.87 -4.53
N ASP A 385 -0.92 0.25 -5.42
CA ASP A 385 -2.36 0.10 -5.22
C ASP A 385 -2.72 -0.95 -4.16
N ILE A 386 -3.99 -1.00 -3.75
CA ILE A 386 -4.54 -2.06 -2.90
C ILE A 386 -4.71 -3.33 -3.73
N TYR A 387 -3.97 -4.38 -3.35
CA TYR A 387 -4.13 -5.70 -3.96
C TYR A 387 -5.38 -6.40 -3.42
N TYR A 388 -6.41 -6.56 -4.25
CA TYR A 388 -7.61 -7.28 -3.86
C TYR A 388 -7.45 -8.81 -3.98
N ILE A 389 -7.32 -9.52 -2.85
CA ILE A 389 -7.15 -10.98 -2.80
C ILE A 389 -8.47 -11.72 -3.11
N ALA A 390 -8.46 -12.66 -4.06
CA ALA A 390 -9.58 -13.55 -4.38
C ALA A 390 -9.47 -14.88 -3.59
N HIS A 391 -9.76 -14.83 -2.29
CA HIS A 391 -9.65 -15.99 -1.39
C HIS A 391 -11.00 -16.60 -0.99
N LEU A 392 -11.16 -17.93 -1.04
CA LEU A 392 -12.38 -18.64 -0.58
C LEU A 392 -12.33 -18.97 0.93
N ARG A 393 -13.31 -18.47 1.70
CA ARG A 393 -13.46 -18.68 3.15
C ARG A 393 -13.41 -20.14 3.63
N ALA A 394 -13.77 -21.08 2.77
CA ALA A 394 -13.83 -22.51 3.13
C ALA A 394 -12.44 -23.12 3.39
N THR A 395 -11.36 -22.44 3.00
CA THR A 395 -10.00 -22.92 3.22
C THR A 395 -9.51 -22.41 4.58
N GLN A 396 -9.06 -23.30 5.47
CA GLN A 396 -8.41 -22.90 6.74
C GLN A 396 -7.00 -22.32 6.52
N SER A 397 -6.74 -21.80 5.32
CA SER A 397 -5.43 -21.32 4.86
C SER A 397 -5.34 -19.80 5.02
N PRO A 398 -4.12 -19.24 5.15
CA PRO A 398 -3.92 -17.79 4.99
C PRO A 398 -4.53 -17.25 3.70
N MET A 399 -4.97 -16.00 3.69
CA MET A 399 -5.50 -15.35 2.49
C MET A 399 -4.37 -15.09 1.48
N TYR A 400 -4.39 -15.82 0.37
CA TYR A 400 -3.51 -15.62 -0.77
C TYR A 400 -4.26 -15.87 -2.07
N ASP A 401 -3.83 -15.19 -3.14
CA ASP A 401 -4.49 -15.29 -4.45
C ASP A 401 -3.95 -16.46 -5.29
N PHE A 402 -2.82 -17.03 -4.90
CA PHE A 402 -2.11 -18.04 -5.67
C PHE A 402 -2.14 -19.38 -4.93
N ASP A 403 -2.56 -20.46 -5.59
CA ASP A 403 -2.63 -21.79 -4.98
C ASP A 403 -1.23 -22.34 -4.65
N PHE A 404 -0.73 -22.08 -3.43
CA PHE A 404 0.55 -22.58 -2.96
C PHE A 404 0.64 -24.12 -2.92
N ALA A 405 -0.48 -24.86 -3.01
CA ALA A 405 -0.48 -26.32 -3.08
C ALA A 405 -0.22 -26.87 -4.50
N LYS A 406 -0.60 -26.12 -5.54
CA LYS A 406 -0.20 -26.37 -6.94
C LYS A 406 1.10 -25.67 -7.32
N SER A 407 1.46 -24.64 -6.56
CA SER A 407 2.75 -23.98 -6.68
C SER A 407 3.88 -25.00 -6.52
N PRO A 408 5.01 -24.81 -7.24
CA PRO A 408 6.22 -25.56 -6.94
C PRO A 408 6.59 -25.52 -5.45
N TYR A 409 6.08 -24.59 -4.63
CA TYR A 409 6.35 -24.43 -3.19
C TYR A 409 5.54 -25.28 -2.21
N ARG A 410 4.75 -26.27 -2.65
CA ARG A 410 4.09 -27.20 -1.71
C ARG A 410 5.06 -27.86 -0.71
N HIS A 411 6.35 -27.94 -1.07
CA HIS A 411 7.43 -28.49 -0.25
C HIS A 411 8.09 -27.46 0.69
N LEU A 412 7.86 -26.16 0.49
CA LEU A 412 8.28 -25.06 1.38
C LEU A 412 7.20 -24.73 2.45
N VAL A 413 6.07 -25.48 2.40
CA VAL A 413 5.08 -25.80 3.46
C VAL A 413 3.94 -24.80 3.71
N PRO A 414 2.67 -25.26 3.64
CA PRO A 414 1.63 -24.82 4.56
C PRO A 414 1.22 -25.98 5.49
N GLY A 415 1.48 -25.81 6.78
CA GLY A 415 1.08 -26.72 7.84
C GLY A 415 1.08 -25.98 9.19
N PRO A 416 0.25 -26.39 10.17
CA PRO A 416 0.22 -25.78 11.50
C PRO A 416 1.55 -26.05 12.22
N GLY A 417 2.52 -25.14 12.09
CA GLY A 417 3.89 -25.30 12.59
C GLY A 417 5.00 -24.74 11.68
N ALA A 418 4.66 -24.20 10.50
CA ALA A 418 5.64 -23.74 9.51
C ALA A 418 6.42 -22.46 9.85
N GLY A 419 6.16 -21.83 11.01
CA GLY A 419 6.79 -20.61 11.56
C GLY A 419 7.85 -19.94 10.68
N ASP A 420 9.13 -20.16 11.01
CA ASP A 420 10.27 -19.50 10.36
C ASP A 420 10.43 -19.86 8.87
N ARG A 421 10.09 -21.09 8.50
CA ARG A 421 10.20 -21.57 7.12
C ARG A 421 9.24 -20.87 6.19
N PHE A 422 8.04 -20.51 6.67
CA PHE A 422 7.09 -19.74 5.87
C PHE A 422 7.63 -18.33 5.59
N ARG A 423 8.30 -17.70 6.57
CA ARG A 423 8.94 -16.40 6.37
C ARG A 423 10.04 -16.47 5.31
N GLU A 424 10.93 -17.47 5.44
CA GLU A 424 12.01 -17.72 4.48
C GLU A 424 11.46 -17.97 3.06
N MET A 425 10.40 -18.80 2.94
CA MET A 425 9.74 -19.06 1.67
C MET A 425 9.24 -17.77 1.00
N VAL A 426 8.51 -16.93 1.73
CA VAL A 426 7.96 -15.68 1.18
C VAL A 426 9.09 -14.75 0.72
N LEU A 427 10.12 -14.58 1.54
CA LEU A 427 11.27 -13.73 1.22
C LEU A 427 12.03 -14.23 -0.02
N GLU A 428 12.11 -15.55 -0.21
CA GLU A 428 12.79 -16.17 -1.34
C GLU A 428 11.95 -16.11 -2.63
N VAL A 429 10.63 -16.40 -2.58
CA VAL A 429 9.71 -16.27 -3.73
C VAL A 429 9.69 -14.84 -4.26
N MET A 430 9.71 -13.85 -3.37
CA MET A 430 9.76 -12.44 -3.77
C MET A 430 11.13 -12.01 -4.32
N ALA A 431 12.21 -12.74 -4.03
CA ALA A 431 13.57 -12.38 -4.47
C ALA A 431 14.00 -13.09 -5.76
N ASN A 432 13.61 -14.34 -5.95
CA ASN A 432 14.22 -15.24 -6.92
C ASN A 432 13.30 -15.45 -8.15
N PRO A 433 13.75 -15.07 -9.37
CA PRO A 433 12.94 -15.18 -10.59
C PRO A 433 12.57 -16.62 -10.96
N ASP A 434 13.36 -17.61 -10.52
CA ASP A 434 13.02 -19.03 -10.70
C ASP A 434 11.66 -19.38 -10.09
N TYR A 435 11.13 -18.50 -9.24
CA TYR A 435 9.91 -18.70 -8.49
C TYR A 435 8.68 -17.92 -8.93
N TRP A 436 8.81 -17.02 -9.91
CA TRP A 436 7.71 -16.12 -10.27
C TRP A 436 6.60 -16.75 -11.10
N ASN A 437 6.80 -17.96 -11.63
CA ASN A 437 5.72 -18.71 -12.27
C ASN A 437 4.57 -19.04 -11.31
N THR A 438 4.77 -18.94 -9.99
CA THR A 438 3.67 -19.05 -9.02
C THR A 438 2.62 -17.94 -9.15
N PHE A 439 2.99 -16.81 -9.76
CA PHE A 439 2.09 -15.70 -10.02
C PHE A 439 1.36 -15.83 -11.37
N ALA A 440 1.58 -16.91 -12.12
CA ALA A 440 0.96 -17.11 -13.44
C ALA A 440 -0.54 -17.40 -13.36
N GLU A 441 -0.97 -18.12 -12.32
CA GLU A 441 -2.38 -18.51 -12.13
C GLU A 441 -2.92 -17.88 -10.85
N GLY A 442 -3.75 -16.85 -11.00
CA GLY A 442 -4.47 -16.22 -9.89
C GLY A 442 -5.84 -16.86 -9.68
N ASN A 443 -6.28 -16.92 -8.43
CA ASN A 443 -7.65 -17.22 -8.11
C ASN A 443 -8.58 -16.18 -8.74
N THR A 444 -9.82 -16.58 -8.97
CA THR A 444 -10.87 -15.70 -9.47
C THR A 444 -12.10 -15.90 -8.62
N LEU A 445 -12.67 -14.81 -8.13
CA LEU A 445 -13.95 -14.82 -7.43
C LEU A 445 -14.92 -13.89 -8.11
N GLU A 446 -16.12 -14.39 -8.34
CA GLU A 446 -17.21 -13.62 -8.93
C GLU A 446 -18.38 -13.51 -7.96
N PHE A 447 -18.96 -12.31 -7.91
CA PHE A 447 -20.06 -11.95 -7.04
C PHE A 447 -21.12 -11.24 -7.88
N THR A 448 -22.16 -11.98 -8.26
CA THR A 448 -23.33 -11.43 -8.95
C THR A 448 -24.24 -10.72 -7.94
N LEU A 449 -24.69 -9.53 -8.31
CA LEU A 449 -25.56 -8.65 -7.53
C LEU A 449 -26.90 -8.50 -8.26
N LYS A 450 -27.99 -8.58 -7.50
CA LYS A 450 -29.34 -8.31 -8.00
C LYS A 450 -29.71 -6.84 -7.83
N ASP A 451 -30.93 -6.51 -8.21
CA ASP A 451 -31.59 -5.24 -7.85
C ASP A 451 -31.37 -4.94 -6.36
N ASP A 452 -31.06 -3.67 -6.07
CA ASP A 452 -30.84 -3.15 -4.71
C ASP A 452 -29.68 -3.81 -3.93
N GLN A 453 -28.81 -4.59 -4.56
CA GLN A 453 -27.65 -5.22 -3.91
C GLN A 453 -26.35 -4.51 -4.25
N TYR A 454 -25.52 -4.31 -3.23
CA TYR A 454 -24.24 -3.62 -3.32
C TYR A 454 -23.11 -4.51 -2.80
N PHE A 455 -21.95 -4.45 -3.45
CA PHE A 455 -20.76 -5.14 -2.97
C PHE A 455 -19.77 -4.16 -2.35
N VAL A 456 -19.22 -4.49 -1.19
CA VAL A 456 -18.29 -3.61 -0.46
C VAL A 456 -17.02 -4.35 -0.10
N LEU A 457 -15.91 -3.62 -0.14
CA LEU A 457 -14.61 -4.11 0.29
C LEU A 457 -13.95 -3.11 1.24
N GLY A 458 -13.07 -3.62 2.09
CA GLY A 458 -12.18 -2.79 2.90
C GLY A 458 -10.93 -2.39 2.13
N ASP A 459 -9.84 -2.31 2.88
CA ASP A 459 -8.46 -2.23 2.41
C ASP A 459 -7.91 -3.58 1.91
N ASN A 460 -8.78 -4.57 1.76
CA ASN A 460 -8.51 -5.96 1.37
C ASN A 460 -7.25 -6.58 2.01
N SER A 461 -7.12 -6.31 3.30
CA SER A 461 -6.06 -6.88 4.13
C SER A 461 -6.13 -8.43 4.13
N PRO A 462 -4.98 -9.15 4.09
CA PRO A 462 -4.92 -10.61 4.25
C PRO A 462 -5.57 -11.16 5.54
N GLN A 463 -5.93 -10.28 6.47
CA GLN A 463 -6.53 -10.60 7.76
C GLN A 463 -7.96 -10.04 7.89
N SER A 464 -8.57 -9.57 6.79
CA SER A 464 -9.92 -8.98 6.79
C SER A 464 -10.85 -9.67 5.78
N GLU A 465 -11.73 -10.55 6.30
CA GLU A 465 -12.86 -11.12 5.53
C GLU A 465 -14.01 -10.11 5.30
N ASP A 466 -13.92 -8.93 5.92
CA ASP A 466 -15.03 -8.01 6.14
C ASP A 466 -15.51 -7.34 4.83
N GLY A 467 -16.53 -7.93 4.21
CA GLY A 467 -17.18 -7.45 2.98
C GLY A 467 -17.62 -8.58 2.03
N ARG A 468 -16.93 -9.73 2.11
CA ARG A 468 -17.13 -10.87 1.19
C ARG A 468 -17.86 -12.05 1.82
N PHE A 469 -17.61 -12.29 3.12
CA PHE A 469 -18.02 -13.52 3.80
C PHE A 469 -18.89 -13.24 5.02
N TRP A 470 -20.01 -12.55 4.83
CA TRP A 470 -21.03 -12.50 5.87
C TRP A 470 -21.82 -13.81 5.86
N ARG A 471 -22.23 -14.28 7.05
CA ARG A 471 -22.80 -15.62 7.32
C ARG A 471 -23.19 -16.41 6.07
N ASP A 472 -24.26 -15.98 5.38
CA ASP A 472 -24.80 -16.60 4.18
C ASP A 472 -24.95 -15.61 2.99
N GLN A 473 -24.25 -14.47 3.00
CA GLN A 473 -24.34 -13.45 1.94
C GLN A 473 -23.06 -12.64 1.73
N HIS A 474 -22.87 -12.12 0.51
CA HIS A 474 -21.72 -11.30 0.08
C HIS A 474 -22.08 -9.86 -0.28
N TYR A 475 -23.34 -9.45 -0.11
CA TYR A 475 -23.84 -8.14 -0.54
C TYR A 475 -24.52 -7.38 0.60
N VAL A 476 -24.64 -6.06 0.44
CA VAL A 476 -25.41 -5.13 1.28
C VAL A 476 -26.67 -4.76 0.54
N ASP A 477 -27.84 -4.98 1.15
CA ASP A 477 -29.10 -4.48 0.60
C ASP A 477 -29.20 -2.95 0.71
N ARG A 478 -29.86 -2.31 -0.26
CA ARG A 478 -30.05 -0.86 -0.33
C ARG A 478 -30.61 -0.25 0.95
N ASN A 479 -31.51 -0.97 1.62
CA ASN A 479 -32.17 -0.54 2.85
C ASN A 479 -31.25 -0.55 4.09
N LEU A 480 -30.08 -1.19 4.01
CA LEU A 480 -29.07 -1.20 5.07
C LEU A 480 -28.12 0.00 4.96
N LEU A 481 -28.10 0.70 3.81
CA LEU A 481 -27.28 1.89 3.62
C LEU A 481 -27.77 3.03 4.53
N ILE A 482 -26.85 3.58 5.32
CA ILE A 482 -27.12 4.68 6.26
C ILE A 482 -26.70 6.02 5.65
N GLY A 483 -25.58 6.06 4.92
CA GLY A 483 -25.08 7.31 4.35
C GLY A 483 -23.64 7.25 3.87
N LYS A 484 -23.17 8.37 3.33
CA LYS A 484 -21.80 8.55 2.81
C LYS A 484 -20.89 9.08 3.90
N ALA A 485 -19.74 8.44 4.11
CA ALA A 485 -18.69 9.00 4.95
C ALA A 485 -18.04 10.19 4.23
N ILE A 486 -18.01 11.37 4.86
CA ILE A 486 -17.53 12.61 4.22
C ILE A 486 -16.25 13.16 4.83
N ALA A 487 -16.01 12.95 6.12
CA ALA A 487 -14.82 13.46 6.80
C ALA A 487 -14.48 12.64 8.04
N VAL A 488 -13.20 12.48 8.32
CA VAL A 488 -12.69 12.13 9.66
C VAL A 488 -12.61 13.43 10.45
N ILE A 489 -13.57 13.65 11.36
CA ILE A 489 -13.72 14.92 12.10
C ILE A 489 -13.14 14.87 13.50
N TRP A 490 -12.88 13.67 14.01
CA TRP A 490 -12.18 13.47 15.27
C TRP A 490 -11.35 12.18 15.16
N PRO A 491 -10.17 12.24 14.55
CA PRO A 491 -9.12 11.28 14.91
C PRO A 491 -8.96 11.37 16.43
N HIS A 492 -8.72 10.25 17.11
CA HIS A 492 -8.69 10.22 18.58
C HIS A 492 -7.90 11.40 19.19
N SER A 493 -8.31 11.85 20.38
CA SER A 493 -7.67 12.99 21.02
C SER A 493 -6.20 12.67 21.28
N LEU A 494 -5.31 13.64 21.03
CA LEU A 494 -3.95 13.54 21.56
C LEU A 494 -4.04 13.45 23.07
N ASP A 495 -3.27 12.54 23.64
CA ASP A 495 -3.12 12.32 25.07
C ASP A 495 -1.94 13.12 25.64
N HIS A 496 -1.03 13.61 24.79
CA HIS A 496 0.15 14.41 25.14
C HIS A 496 0.44 15.50 24.08
N ILE A 497 1.16 16.56 24.45
CA ILE A 497 1.70 17.52 23.46
C ILE A 497 2.76 16.79 22.62
N PRO A 498 2.65 16.78 21.27
CA PRO A 498 3.64 16.15 20.40
C PRO A 498 5.07 16.59 20.74
N GLY A 499 5.98 15.62 20.92
CA GLY A 499 7.37 15.88 21.31
C GLY A 499 7.62 16.09 22.80
N THR A 500 6.62 15.88 23.67
CA THR A 500 6.77 15.98 25.13
C THR A 500 5.94 14.91 25.85
N ASN A 501 6.21 14.71 27.15
CA ASN A 501 5.37 13.88 28.03
C ASN A 501 4.25 14.71 28.73
N ILE A 502 3.99 15.94 28.29
CA ILE A 502 2.99 16.81 28.92
C ILE A 502 1.60 16.34 28.46
N PRO A 503 0.73 15.87 29.37
CA PRO A 503 -0.58 15.38 28.98
C PRO A 503 -1.48 16.51 28.50
N ILE A 504 -2.27 16.23 27.47
CA ILE A 504 -3.31 17.14 26.98
C ILE A 504 -4.62 16.37 26.89
N PHE A 505 -5.69 16.96 27.43
CA PHE A 505 -7.00 16.32 27.45
C PHE A 505 -7.87 16.87 26.32
N LEU A 506 -8.46 15.96 25.53
CA LEU A 506 -9.44 16.28 24.47
C LEU A 506 -8.94 17.21 23.35
N PHE A 507 -7.62 17.33 23.15
CA PHE A 507 -7.14 18.14 22.03
C PHE A 507 -7.27 17.37 20.72
N PRO A 508 -7.92 17.95 19.70
CA PRO A 508 -8.12 17.27 18.44
C PRO A 508 -6.79 17.05 17.71
N ASN A 509 -6.60 15.87 17.14
CA ASN A 509 -5.48 15.60 16.25
C ASN A 509 -5.77 16.21 14.86
N PHE A 510 -5.70 17.55 14.75
CA PHE A 510 -6.00 18.31 13.53
C PHE A 510 -5.27 17.81 12.28
N PRO A 511 -3.96 17.45 12.33
CA PRO A 511 -3.25 16.90 11.16
C PRO A 511 -3.87 15.64 10.58
N ARG A 512 -4.58 14.84 11.39
CA ARG A 512 -5.27 13.62 10.95
C ARG A 512 -6.72 13.84 10.52
N MET A 513 -7.26 15.05 10.70
CA MET A 513 -8.57 15.38 10.15
C MET A 513 -8.48 15.49 8.64
N ARG A 514 -9.38 14.81 7.93
CA ARG A 514 -9.34 14.79 6.46
C ARG A 514 -10.72 14.50 5.88
N LEU A 515 -10.92 14.98 4.65
CA LEU A 515 -12.07 14.54 3.85
C LEU A 515 -11.90 13.06 3.51
N VAL A 516 -12.98 12.31 3.63
CA VAL A 516 -13.02 10.93 3.16
C VAL A 516 -13.19 10.99 1.64
N ARG A 517 -12.20 10.47 0.92
CA ARG A 517 -12.15 10.54 -0.53
C ARG A 517 -12.45 9.21 -1.18
#